data_AF-A0A0C9RSC3-F1
#
_entry.id   AF-A0A0C9RSC3-F1
#
_cell.length_a   1.000
_cell.length_b   1.000
_cell.length_c   1.000
_cell.angle_alpha   90.00
_cell.angle_beta   90.00
_cell.angle_gamma   90.00
#
_symmetry.space_group_name_H-M   'P 1'
#
loop_
_entity.id
_entity.type
_entity.pdbx_description
1 polymer ?
#
loop_
_entity_poly.entity_id
_entity_poly.type
_entity_poly.pdbx_seq_one_letter_code
_entity_poly.pdbx_strand_id
1 'polypeptide(L)'
;MRYDCPGRPDPLVFHVPQEFFECLQQRICGRRLPARKDGVKCTWSITSLLHVRHIFETPDVPLEESRAFIENCDGTYEPYQPPFVPDEPACEGVPLIRPLELKTFLKVGNFPHSAPFVIEWTPDVLPRSRVGELR
;
A
#
# COMPACT_ATOMS: atom_id res chain seq x y z
N MET A 1 3.25 8.55 -9.39
CA MET A 1 4.08 7.42 -8.91
C MET A 1 5.07 7.11 -10.02
N ARG A 2 6.37 7.31 -9.80
CA ARG A 2 7.41 6.92 -10.76
C ARG A 2 7.79 5.46 -10.45
N TYR A 3 7.73 4.59 -11.45
CA TYR A 3 8.02 3.16 -11.32
C TYR A 3 9.45 2.83 -11.77
N ASP A 4 10.36 3.80 -11.65
CA ASP A 4 11.62 3.86 -12.42
C ASP A 4 12.79 3.11 -11.75
N CYS A 5 12.55 2.31 -10.71
CA CYS A 5 13.61 1.63 -9.94
C CYS A 5 13.23 0.21 -9.48
N PRO A 6 14.21 -0.67 -9.19
CA PRO A 6 14.01 -2.10 -9.00
C PRO A 6 13.10 -2.39 -7.79
N GLY A 7 11.81 -2.59 -8.07
CA GLY A 7 10.84 -3.35 -7.28
C GLY A 7 10.57 -2.91 -5.83
N ARG A 8 11.21 -1.84 -5.34
CA ARG A 8 11.01 -1.27 -4.00
C ARG A 8 10.79 0.22 -4.16
N PRO A 9 9.53 0.69 -4.15
CA PRO A 9 9.28 2.13 -4.14
C PRO A 9 9.91 2.74 -2.89
N ASP A 10 10.31 4.00 -3.01
CA ASP A 10 10.67 4.78 -1.84
C ASP A 10 9.51 4.75 -0.83
N PRO A 11 9.83 4.76 0.47
CA PRO A 11 8.81 4.83 1.51
C PRO A 11 7.95 6.07 1.29
N LEU A 12 6.64 5.94 1.49
CA LEU A 12 5.75 7.09 1.49
C LEU A 12 6.01 7.90 2.75
N VAL A 13 6.21 9.21 2.62
CA VAL A 13 6.47 10.09 3.76
C VAL A 13 5.44 11.21 3.76
N PHE A 14 4.75 11.37 4.90
CA PHE A 14 3.73 12.37 5.10
C PHE A 14 4.06 13.21 6.33
N HIS A 15 3.94 14.52 6.20
CA HIS A 15 3.97 15.44 7.34
C HIS A 15 2.53 15.69 7.77
N VAL A 16 2.13 15.09 8.89
CA VAL A 16 0.73 15.11 9.34
C VAL A 16 0.60 15.73 10.73
N PRO A 17 -0.52 16.40 11.03
CA PRO A 17 -0.82 16.84 12.39
C PRO A 17 -0.80 15.67 13.35
N GLN A 18 -0.37 15.90 14.58
CA GLN A 18 -0.36 14.88 15.63
C GLN A 18 -1.76 14.30 15.86
N GLU A 19 -2.81 15.12 15.81
CA GLU A 19 -4.20 14.68 15.96
C GLU A 19 -4.61 13.66 14.89
N PHE A 20 -4.13 13.82 13.64
CA PHE A 20 -4.35 12.84 12.59
C PHE A 20 -3.71 11.50 12.95
N PHE A 21 -2.46 11.54 13.44
CA PHE A 21 -1.75 10.34 13.85
C PHE A 21 -2.43 9.64 15.04
N GLU A 22 -2.94 10.40 16.01
CA GLU A 22 -3.66 9.84 17.16
C GLU A 22 -4.92 9.07 16.72
N CYS A 23 -5.65 9.57 15.72
CA CYS A 23 -6.77 8.84 15.11
C CYS A 23 -6.30 7.58 14.37
N LEU A 24 -5.21 7.66 13.60
CA LEU A 24 -4.65 6.53 12.88
C LEU A 24 -4.16 5.43 13.83
N GLN A 25 -3.51 5.82 14.93
CA GLN A 25 -2.99 4.92 15.95
C GLN A 25 -4.10 4.04 16.56
N GLN A 26 -5.32 4.57 16.74
CA GLN A 26 -6.45 3.78 17.21
C GLN A 26 -6.77 2.60 16.27
N ARG A 27 -6.56 2.76 14.96
CA ARG A 27 -6.76 1.68 13.98
C ARG A 27 -5.59 0.71 13.93
N ILE A 28 -4.36 1.18 14.14
CA ILE A 28 -3.14 0.34 14.10
C ILE A 28 -3.07 -0.62 15.29
N CYS A 29 -3.40 -0.14 16.49
CA CYS A 29 -3.16 -0.91 17.71
C CYS A 29 -4.24 -0.75 18.78
N GLY A 30 -5.27 0.07 18.55
CA GLY A 30 -6.21 0.47 19.60
C GLY A 30 -5.47 1.07 20.78
N ARG A 31 -5.42 0.34 21.91
CA ARG A 31 -4.69 0.72 23.15
C ARG A 31 -3.32 0.05 23.32
N ARG A 32 -2.82 -0.71 22.34
CA ARG A 32 -1.53 -1.43 22.46
C ARG A 32 -0.34 -0.52 22.15
N LEU A 33 0.77 -0.76 22.84
CA LEU A 33 2.05 -0.04 22.66
C LEU A 33 2.74 -0.42 21.33
N PRO A 34 3.62 0.45 20.79
CA PRO A 34 4.36 0.17 19.55
C PRO A 34 5.25 -1.05 19.68
N ALA A 35 5.49 -1.72 18.55
CA ALA A 35 6.32 -2.92 18.50
C ALA A 35 7.79 -2.61 18.85
N ARG A 36 8.26 -1.42 18.46
CA ARG A 36 9.57 -0.88 18.85
C ARG A 36 9.47 0.63 19.08
N LYS A 37 10.21 1.11 20.06
CA LYS A 37 10.39 2.54 20.34
C LYS A 37 11.89 2.82 20.40
N ASP A 38 12.36 3.69 19.52
CA ASP A 38 13.76 4.13 19.45
C ASP A 38 13.80 5.64 19.62
N GLY A 39 14.14 6.09 20.83
CA GLY A 39 13.95 7.48 21.25
C GLY A 39 12.49 7.93 21.13
N VAL A 40 12.24 8.92 20.27
CA VAL A 40 10.90 9.44 19.97
C VAL A 40 10.19 8.70 18.83
N LYS A 41 10.92 7.89 18.05
CA LYS A 41 10.36 7.16 16.91
C LYS A 41 9.64 5.90 17.38
N CYS A 42 8.43 5.70 16.88
CA CYS A 42 7.64 4.50 17.11
C CYS A 42 7.49 3.74 15.79
N THR A 43 7.67 2.41 15.84
CA THR A 43 7.54 1.55 14.65
C THR A 43 6.56 0.41 14.93
N TRP A 44 5.67 0.17 13.97
CA TRP A 44 4.74 -0.96 13.95
C TRP A 44 5.01 -1.85 12.74
N SER A 45 5.08 -3.16 12.96
CA SER A 45 5.19 -4.17 11.91
C SER A 45 3.89 -4.95 11.82
N ILE A 46 3.19 -4.82 10.70
CA ILE A 46 1.91 -5.47 10.44
C ILE A 46 2.13 -6.61 9.46
N THR A 47 1.86 -7.84 9.91
CA THR A 47 2.06 -9.07 9.11
C THR A 47 0.75 -9.65 8.58
N SER A 48 -0.39 -8.99 8.83
CA SER A 48 -1.70 -9.44 8.38
C SER A 48 -2.30 -8.45 7.40
N LEU A 49 -2.63 -8.92 6.19
CA LEU A 49 -3.26 -8.09 5.18
C LEU A 49 -4.66 -7.62 5.60
N LEU A 50 -5.40 -8.43 6.35
CA LEU A 50 -6.68 -8.04 6.96
C LEU A 50 -6.51 -6.88 7.94
N HIS A 51 -5.40 -6.85 8.68
CA HIS A 51 -5.10 -5.74 9.57
C HIS A 51 -4.76 -4.47 8.78
N VAL A 52 -4.03 -4.57 7.68
CA VAL A 52 -3.77 -3.43 6.78
C VAL A 52 -5.07 -2.89 6.19
N ARG A 53 -5.98 -3.76 5.73
CA ARG A 53 -7.35 -3.36 5.34
C ARG A 53 -8.05 -2.60 6.46
N HIS A 54 -8.10 -3.13 7.66
CA HIS A 54 -8.75 -2.46 8.80
C HIS A 54 -8.21 -1.05 9.08
N ILE A 55 -6.90 -0.82 8.86
CA ILE A 55 -6.27 0.48 9.10
C ILE A 55 -6.66 1.49 8.02
N PHE A 56 -6.52 1.11 6.75
CA PHE A 56 -6.56 2.07 5.63
C PHE A 56 -7.87 2.07 4.85
N GLU A 57 -8.69 1.03 4.96
CA GLU A 57 -9.96 0.94 4.27
C GLU A 57 -11.00 1.84 4.93
N THR A 58 -11.76 2.56 4.10
CA THR A 58 -12.91 3.36 4.53
C THR A 58 -14.07 3.14 3.57
N PRO A 59 -15.33 3.46 3.96
CA PRO A 59 -16.47 3.31 3.06
C PRO A 59 -16.32 4.07 1.73
N ASP A 60 -15.64 5.21 1.76
CA ASP A 60 -15.43 6.06 0.57
C ASP A 60 -14.16 5.69 -0.22
N VAL A 61 -13.18 5.08 0.45
CA VAL A 61 -11.87 4.71 -0.13
C VAL A 61 -11.54 3.26 0.22
N PRO A 62 -11.95 2.29 -0.62
CA PRO A 62 -11.64 0.89 -0.42
C PRO A 62 -10.15 0.61 -0.68
N LEU A 63 -9.59 -0.38 0.02
CA LEU A 63 -8.20 -0.80 -0.20
C LEU A 63 -8.11 -1.88 -1.28
N GLU A 64 -7.48 -1.54 -2.40
CA GLU A 64 -7.19 -2.48 -3.49
C GLU A 64 -5.87 -3.22 -3.23
N GLU A 65 -5.94 -4.53 -3.02
CA GLU A 65 -4.76 -5.38 -2.83
C GLU A 65 -4.01 -5.64 -4.14
N SER A 66 -4.72 -5.64 -5.26
CA SER A 66 -4.16 -5.83 -6.59
C SER A 66 -4.77 -4.84 -7.56
N ARG A 67 -3.93 -4.18 -8.35
CA ARG A 67 -4.36 -3.28 -9.41
C ARG A 67 -3.63 -3.62 -10.70
N ALA A 68 -4.38 -3.72 -11.79
CA ALA A 68 -3.86 -3.94 -13.13
C ALA A 68 -3.79 -2.63 -13.91
N PHE A 69 -2.87 -2.56 -14.85
CA PHE A 69 -2.58 -1.37 -15.65
C PHE A 69 -2.29 -1.74 -17.10
N ILE A 70 -2.55 -0.79 -17.99
CA ILE A 70 -2.05 -0.78 -19.37
C ILE A 70 -0.97 0.29 -19.48
N GLU A 71 0.10 -0.05 -20.18
CA GLU A 71 1.14 0.92 -20.58
C GLU A 71 0.73 1.58 -21.90
N ASN A 72 0.57 2.89 -21.87
CA ASN A 72 0.24 3.71 -23.02
C ASN A 72 1.48 3.96 -23.88
N CYS A 73 1.28 4.33 -25.15
CA CYS A 73 2.37 4.61 -26.08
C CYS A 73 3.29 5.77 -25.64
N ASP A 74 2.80 6.64 -24.76
CA ASP A 74 3.55 7.76 -24.17
C ASP A 74 4.31 7.38 -22.88
N GLY A 75 4.28 6.10 -22.48
CA GLY A 75 4.90 5.58 -21.27
C GLY A 75 4.11 5.85 -19.98
N THR A 76 2.88 6.36 -20.08
CA THR A 76 1.99 6.49 -18.92
C THR A 76 1.27 5.17 -18.62
N TYR A 77 0.78 5.02 -17.38
CA TYR A 77 0.02 3.86 -16.95
C TYR A 77 -1.40 4.25 -16.58
N GLU A 78 -2.38 3.56 -17.13
CA GLU A 78 -3.79 3.73 -16.78
C GLU A 78 -4.33 2.49 -16.07
N PRO A 79 -5.20 2.64 -15.04
CA PRO A 79 -5.86 1.51 -14.41
C PRO A 79 -6.67 0.71 -15.44
N TYR A 80 -6.48 -0.60 -15.44
CA TYR A 80 -7.20 -1.52 -16.30
C TYR A 80 -8.02 -2.49 -15.47
N GLN A 81 -9.30 -2.60 -15.81
CA GLN A 81 -10.17 -3.62 -15.27
C GLN A 81 -10.50 -4.60 -16.39
N PRO A 82 -9.99 -5.84 -16.35
CA PRO A 82 -10.30 -6.83 -17.37
C PRO A 82 -11.82 -7.02 -17.47
N PRO A 83 -12.41 -7.00 -18.68
CA PRO A 83 -13.80 -7.37 -18.84
C PRO A 83 -13.99 -8.79 -18.30
N PHE A 84 -15.10 -9.02 -17.61
CA PHE A 84 -15.46 -10.37 -17.18
C PHE A 84 -15.80 -11.19 -18.43
N VAL A 85 -14.82 -11.96 -18.91
CA VAL A 85 -15.04 -12.91 -20.00
C VAL A 85 -15.30 -14.27 -19.34
N PRO A 86 -16.49 -14.86 -19.47
CA PRO A 86 -16.66 -16.29 -19.15
C PRO A 86 -15.63 -17.06 -19.97
N ASP A 87 -15.11 -18.16 -19.42
CA ASP A 87 -14.06 -18.98 -20.05
C ASP A 87 -14.55 -19.47 -21.44
N GLU A 88 -14.30 -18.67 -22.48
CA GLU A 88 -14.67 -19.03 -23.84
C GLU A 88 -13.71 -20.14 -24.26
N PRO A 89 -14.20 -21.26 -24.82
CA PRO A 89 -13.33 -22.32 -25.28
C PRO A 89 -12.39 -21.72 -26.32
N ALA A 90 -11.09 -21.84 -26.08
CA ALA A 90 -10.07 -21.36 -27.01
C ALA A 90 -10.38 -21.89 -28.41
N CYS A 91 -10.61 -21.01 -29.39
CA CYS A 91 -10.68 -21.43 -30.78
C CYS A 91 -9.34 -22.07 -31.14
N GLU A 92 -9.35 -23.39 -31.38
CA GLU A 92 -8.15 -24.12 -31.80
C GLU A 92 -7.55 -23.45 -33.04
N GLY A 93 -6.29 -23.02 -32.95
CA GLY A 93 -5.52 -22.49 -34.08
C GLY A 93 -5.43 -20.96 -34.20
N VAL A 94 -6.10 -20.17 -33.34
CA VAL A 94 -5.93 -18.70 -33.33
C VAL A 94 -5.22 -18.28 -32.04
N PRO A 95 -4.00 -17.71 -32.10
CA PRO A 95 -3.35 -17.20 -30.90
C PRO A 95 -4.17 -16.03 -30.34
N LEU A 96 -4.57 -16.15 -29.07
CA LEU A 96 -5.28 -15.10 -28.36
C LEU A 96 -4.33 -13.90 -28.18
N ILE A 97 -4.61 -12.79 -28.87
CA ILE A 97 -3.90 -11.53 -28.62
C ILE A 97 -4.45 -10.96 -27.31
N ARG A 98 -3.59 -10.89 -26.28
CA ARG A 98 -3.90 -10.20 -25.01
C ARG A 98 -3.05 -8.93 -24.92
N PRO A 99 -3.61 -7.81 -24.45
CA PRO A 99 -2.80 -6.63 -24.12
C PRO A 99 -1.71 -6.99 -23.10
N LEU A 100 -0.56 -6.30 -23.16
CA LEU A 100 0.45 -6.40 -22.12
C LEU A 100 -0.13 -5.84 -20.82
N GLU A 101 -0.57 -6.74 -19.95
CA GLU A 101 -1.16 -6.40 -18.66
C GLU A 101 -0.04 -6.33 -17.59
N LEU A 102 0.10 -5.16 -16.96
CA LEU A 102 1.00 -4.97 -15.83
C LEU A 102 0.20 -5.03 -14.54
N LYS A 103 0.76 -5.65 -13.49
CA LYS A 103 0.08 -5.81 -12.20
C LYS A 103 0.96 -5.34 -11.06
N THR A 104 0.34 -4.59 -10.15
CA THR A 104 0.91 -4.32 -8.82
C THR A 104 0.08 -5.03 -7.77
N PHE A 105 0.74 -5.49 -6.71
CA PHE A 105 0.08 -6.15 -5.60
C PHE A 105 0.66 -5.66 -4.27
N LEU A 106 -0.18 -5.63 -3.25
CA LEU A 106 0.21 -5.43 -1.88
C LEU A 106 0.46 -6.80 -1.23
N LYS A 107 1.74 -7.16 -1.05
CA LYS A 107 2.13 -8.38 -0.35
C LYS A 107 2.50 -8.06 1.10
N VAL A 108 1.69 -8.56 2.03
CA VAL A 108 1.89 -8.41 3.47
C VAL A 108 1.92 -9.78 4.12
N GLY A 109 2.95 -10.05 4.91
CA GLY A 109 3.06 -11.31 5.64
C GLY A 109 4.35 -11.41 6.43
N ASN A 110 4.69 -12.63 6.84
CA ASN A 110 5.92 -12.91 7.57
C ASN A 110 7.04 -13.42 6.64
N PHE A 111 8.29 -13.19 7.04
CA PHE A 111 9.45 -13.77 6.38
C PHE A 111 9.40 -15.32 6.46
N PRO A 112 9.92 -16.06 5.45
CA PRO A 112 10.75 -15.61 4.33
C PRO A 112 9.99 -15.29 3.03
N HIS A 113 8.69 -15.60 2.95
CA HIS A 113 7.92 -15.50 1.70
C HIS A 113 7.29 -14.11 1.45
N SER A 114 7.32 -13.23 2.45
CA SER A 114 6.74 -11.88 2.41
C SER A 114 7.38 -10.96 3.45
N ALA A 115 7.13 -9.66 3.34
CA ALA A 115 7.60 -8.65 4.29
C ALA A 115 6.41 -8.07 5.08
N PRO A 116 6.62 -7.64 6.33
CA PRO A 116 5.60 -6.89 7.07
C PRO A 116 5.37 -5.54 6.41
N PHE A 117 4.13 -5.05 6.48
CA PHE A 117 3.80 -3.65 6.25
C PHE A 117 4.28 -2.84 7.44
N VAL A 118 5.13 -1.85 7.23
CA VAL A 118 5.76 -1.08 8.29
C VAL A 118 5.14 0.31 8.33
N ILE A 119 4.77 0.76 9.52
CA ILE A 119 4.39 2.15 9.80
C ILE A 119 5.39 2.70 10.82
N GLU A 120 5.98 3.85 10.54
CA GLU A 120 6.84 4.59 11.45
C GLU A 120 6.24 5.97 11.74
N TRP A 121 6.33 6.40 13.00
CA TRP A 121 5.92 7.73 13.43
C TRP A 121 7.05 8.41 14.19
N THR A 122 7.38 9.63 13.77
CA THR A 122 8.28 10.52 14.48
C THR A 122 7.51 11.80 14.84
N PRO A 123 7.18 12.03 16.12
CA PRO A 123 6.48 13.24 16.54
C PRO A 123 7.40 14.48 16.42
N ASP A 124 6.79 15.65 16.47
CA ASP A 124 7.46 16.94 16.69
C ASP A 124 8.55 17.31 15.67
N VAL A 125 8.42 16.86 14.42
CA VAL A 125 9.28 17.36 13.32
C VAL A 125 9.10 18.87 13.13
N LEU A 126 7.88 19.38 13.37
CA LEU A 126 7.60 20.80 13.55
C LEU A 126 6.84 21.02 14.88
N PRO A 127 7.56 21.26 15.99
CA PRO A 127 6.97 21.23 17.35
C PRO A 127 5.90 22.29 17.57
N ARG A 128 6.09 23.51 17.02
CA ARG A 128 5.16 24.63 17.22
C ARG A 128 3.79 24.39 16.58
N SER A 129 3.75 23.66 15.47
CA SER A 129 2.53 23.31 14.76
C SER A 129 2.03 21.90 15.09
N ARG A 130 2.71 21.17 15.99
CA ARG A 130 2.41 19.78 16.35
C ARG A 130 2.29 18.87 15.14
N VAL A 131 3.23 19.00 14.20
CA VAL A 131 3.32 18.14 13.01
C VAL A 131 4.46 17.17 13.19
N GLY A 132 4.19 15.90 12.91
CA GLY A 132 5.19 14.84 12.87
C GLY A 132 5.31 14.24 11.48
N GLU A 133 6.24 13.31 11.34
CA GLU A 133 6.49 12.54 10.13
C GLU A 133 5.92 11.13 10.29
N LEU A 134 5.04 10.76 9.36
CA LEU A 134 4.47 9.43 9.20
C LEU A 134 5.10 8.78 7.97
N ARG A 135 5.66 7.60 8.15
CA ARG A 135 6.35 6.83 7.10
C ARG A 135 5.83 5.39 7.01
#